data_AF-F6L706-F1
#
_entry.id   AF-F6L706-F1
#
_cell.length_a   1.000
_cell.length_b   1.000
_cell.length_c   1.000
_cell.angle_alpha   90.00
_cell.angle_beta   90.00
_cell.angle_gamma   90.00
#
_symmetry.space_group_name_H-M   'P 1'
#
loop_
_entity.id
_entity.type
_entity.pdbx_description
1 polymer ?
#
loop_
_entity_poly.entity_id
_entity_poly.type
_entity_poly.pdbx_seq_one_letter_code
_entity_poly.pdbx_strand_id
1 'polypeptide(L)'
;CSTGFRGVKCVESGGPEPGVGCAGRGIITAINFLEENGAYQDLDFVSYDVLGDVVCGGFAMPIREGKAQEIYIVTSGEMMGWYARQLYTSPGTPRPKLLSPAGNC
;
A
#
# COMPACT_ATOMS: atom_id res chain seq x y z
N CYS A 1 6.91 -15.55 5.59
CA CYS A 1 5.97 -15.01 6.59
C CYS A 1 6.54 -15.21 7.97
N SER A 2 6.58 -14.15 8.79
CA SER A 2 6.98 -14.23 10.19
C SER A 2 5.81 -13.78 11.08
N THR A 3 5.74 -14.33 12.29
CA THR A 3 4.75 -13.88 13.29
C THR A 3 5.37 -12.74 14.09
N GLY A 4 4.80 -11.55 13.95
CA GLY A 4 5.17 -10.35 14.68
C GLY A 4 4.50 -10.27 16.06
N PHE A 5 4.55 -9.07 16.64
CA PHE A 5 3.96 -8.79 17.95
C PHE A 5 2.45 -9.09 17.97
N ARG A 6 1.96 -9.64 19.09
CA ARG A 6 0.53 -10.01 19.29
C ARG A 6 -0.06 -10.93 18.20
N GLY A 7 0.77 -11.73 17.53
CA GLY A 7 0.28 -12.68 16.52
C GLY A 7 0.00 -12.07 15.15
N VAL A 8 0.44 -10.82 14.90
CA VAL A 8 0.33 -10.19 13.57
C VAL A 8 1.17 -11.00 12.57
N LYS A 9 0.57 -11.38 11.44
CA LYS A 9 1.28 -12.08 10.37
C LYS A 9 1.95 -11.05 9.46
N CYS A 10 3.26 -11.12 9.31
CA CYS A 10 4.05 -10.20 8.49
C CYS A 10 4.63 -10.91 7.26
N VAL A 11 4.58 -10.24 6.11
CA VAL A 11 5.15 -10.70 4.85
C VAL A 11 5.72 -9.51 4.10
N GLU A 12 6.87 -9.70 3.48
CA GLU A 12 7.53 -8.73 2.64
C GLU A 12 7.48 -9.21 1.19
N SER A 13 7.08 -8.35 0.25
CA SER A 13 7.08 -8.71 -1.17
C SER A 13 8.49 -8.91 -1.72
N GLY A 14 9.48 -8.25 -1.11
CA GLY A 14 10.80 -8.07 -1.68
C GLY A 14 10.76 -7.16 -2.91
N GLY A 15 11.91 -7.03 -3.57
CA GLY A 15 12.07 -6.25 -4.78
C GLY A 15 13.40 -6.59 -5.48
N PRO A 16 13.56 -6.23 -6.75
CA PRO A 16 14.82 -6.38 -7.45
C PRO A 16 15.88 -5.42 -6.90
N GLU A 17 17.15 -5.67 -7.22
CA GLU A 17 18.25 -4.76 -6.86
C GLU A 17 18.04 -3.35 -7.44
N PRO A 18 18.50 -2.29 -6.75
CA PRO A 18 18.38 -0.92 -7.22
C PRO A 18 18.93 -0.74 -8.64
N GLY A 19 18.11 -0.16 -9.53
CA GLY A 19 18.48 0.08 -10.94
C GLY A 19 18.14 -1.06 -11.90
N VAL A 20 17.56 -2.17 -11.44
CA VAL A 20 17.18 -3.32 -12.28
C VAL A 20 15.69 -3.62 -12.16
N GLY A 21 14.98 -3.70 -13.30
CA GLY A 21 13.59 -4.16 -13.35
C GLY A 21 12.55 -3.16 -12.81
N CYS A 22 11.42 -3.68 -12.31
CA CYS A 22 10.30 -2.89 -11.79
C CYS A 22 9.86 -3.43 -10.42
N ALA A 23 10.09 -2.65 -9.37
CA ALA A 23 9.69 -2.99 -8.01
C ALA A 23 8.17 -3.27 -7.90
N GLY A 24 7.35 -2.54 -8.68
CA GLY A 24 5.91 -2.74 -8.72
C GLY A 24 5.49 -4.15 -9.17
N ARG A 25 6.30 -4.84 -10.00
CA ARG A 25 5.98 -6.22 -10.41
C ARG A 25 6.09 -7.21 -9.24
N GLY A 26 7.03 -6.97 -8.32
CA GLY A 26 7.18 -7.79 -7.11
C GLY A 26 5.94 -7.75 -6.21
N ILE A 27 5.32 -6.58 -6.07
CA ILE A 27 4.10 -6.39 -5.28
C ILE A 27 2.94 -7.19 -5.88
N ILE A 28 2.71 -7.09 -7.20
CA ILE A 28 1.64 -7.84 -7.87
C ILE A 28 1.81 -9.35 -7.64
N THR A 29 3.03 -9.86 -7.88
CA THR A 29 3.32 -11.28 -7.70
C THR A 29 3.16 -11.73 -6.26
N ALA A 30 3.61 -10.94 -5.29
CA ALA A 30 3.46 -11.26 -3.87
C ALA A 30 1.99 -11.32 -3.43
N ILE A 31 1.17 -10.36 -3.86
CA ILE A 31 -0.26 -10.33 -3.54
C ILE A 31 -0.96 -11.54 -4.16
N ASN A 32 -0.75 -11.81 -5.45
CA ASN A 32 -1.38 -12.95 -6.12
C ASN A 32 -0.97 -14.28 -5.47
N PHE A 33 0.31 -14.43 -5.10
CA PHE A 33 0.78 -15.60 -4.38
C PHE A 33 0.09 -15.77 -3.02
N LEU A 34 -0.12 -14.69 -2.27
CA LEU A 34 -0.82 -14.73 -0.99
C LEU A 34 -2.30 -15.09 -1.16
N GLU A 35 -2.95 -14.60 -2.21
CA GLU A 35 -4.34 -14.94 -2.53
C GLU A 35 -4.49 -16.42 -2.89
N GLU A 36 -3.62 -16.94 -3.75
CA GLU A 36 -3.63 -18.34 -4.17
C GLU A 36 -3.39 -19.30 -2.99
N ASN A 37 -2.60 -18.88 -2.00
CA ASN A 37 -2.35 -19.65 -0.78
C ASN A 37 -3.40 -19.41 0.32
N GLY A 38 -4.47 -18.66 0.04
CA GLY A 38 -5.57 -18.44 0.99
C GLY A 38 -5.21 -17.61 2.22
N ALA A 39 -4.20 -16.72 2.13
CA ALA A 39 -3.70 -15.96 3.28
C ALA A 39 -4.74 -15.02 3.91
N TYR A 40 -5.82 -14.70 3.19
CA TYR A 40 -6.82 -13.68 3.57
C TYR A 40 -8.11 -14.23 4.21
N GLN A 41 -8.26 -15.55 4.38
CA GLN A 41 -9.54 -16.15 4.79
C GLN A 41 -9.90 -15.94 6.28
N ASP A 42 -8.90 -15.81 7.15
CA ASP A 42 -9.09 -15.70 8.62
C ASP A 42 -8.43 -14.42 9.19
N LEU A 43 -8.60 -13.28 8.51
CA LEU A 43 -8.04 -12.01 8.94
C LEU A 43 -9.13 -10.93 9.05
N ASP A 44 -9.17 -10.23 10.17
CA ASP A 44 -10.07 -9.09 10.36
C ASP A 44 -9.59 -7.84 9.61
N PHE A 45 -8.26 -7.68 9.49
CA PHE A 45 -7.65 -6.53 8.85
C PHE A 45 -6.38 -6.93 8.09
N VAL A 46 -6.20 -6.33 6.92
CA VAL A 46 -5.00 -6.48 6.08
C VAL A 46 -4.48 -5.08 5.79
N SER A 47 -3.27 -4.80 6.25
CA SER A 47 -2.57 -3.56 5.95
C SER A 47 -1.60 -3.77 4.81
N TYR A 48 -1.68 -2.95 3.78
CA TYR A 48 -0.67 -2.87 2.73
C TYR A 48 0.17 -1.62 2.97
N ASP A 49 1.46 -1.80 3.26
CA ASP A 49 2.42 -0.69 3.30
C ASP A 49 3.01 -0.53 1.90
N VAL A 50 2.80 0.63 1.28
CA VAL A 50 3.11 0.89 -0.12
C VAL A 50 3.85 2.22 -0.23
N LEU A 51 4.91 2.24 -1.03
CA LEU A 51 5.70 3.45 -1.29
C LEU A 51 4.82 4.56 -1.89
N GLY A 52 4.85 5.73 -1.23
CA GLY A 52 4.05 6.93 -1.53
C GLY A 52 4.55 7.80 -2.68
N ASP A 53 5.82 7.66 -3.06
CA ASP A 53 6.47 8.57 -4.01
C ASP A 53 6.17 8.23 -5.47
N VAL A 54 5.79 6.99 -5.74
CA VAL A 54 5.58 6.46 -7.09
C VAL A 54 4.26 5.71 -7.19
N VAL A 55 3.39 6.19 -8.07
CA VAL A 55 2.11 5.57 -8.40
C VAL A 55 2.14 4.96 -9.79
N CYS A 56 3.01 3.98 -10.01
CA CYS A 56 3.14 3.31 -11.31
C CYS A 56 2.93 1.79 -11.21
N GLY A 57 2.32 1.22 -12.25
CA GLY A 57 2.15 -0.22 -12.41
C GLY A 57 1.51 -0.90 -11.20
N GLY A 58 2.32 -1.71 -10.50
CA GLY A 58 1.87 -2.57 -9.41
C GLY A 58 1.69 -1.91 -8.05
N PHE A 59 2.24 -0.71 -7.82
CA PHE A 59 1.99 0.04 -6.59
C PHE A 59 0.52 0.50 -6.49
N ALA A 60 -0.13 0.70 -7.65
CA ALA A 60 -1.55 1.04 -7.72
C ALA A 60 -2.47 -0.19 -7.74
N MET A 61 -1.93 -1.41 -7.76
CA MET A 61 -2.73 -2.64 -7.88
C MET A 61 -3.75 -2.82 -6.73
N PRO A 62 -3.40 -2.57 -5.45
CA PRO A 62 -4.37 -2.67 -4.36
C PRO A 62 -5.59 -1.73 -4.55
N ILE A 63 -5.35 -0.55 -5.14
CA ILE A 63 -6.39 0.45 -5.40
C ILE A 63 -7.19 0.11 -6.65
N ARG A 64 -6.51 -0.30 -7.73
CA ARG A 64 -7.13 -0.56 -9.04
C ARG A 64 -7.95 -1.84 -9.08
N GLU A 65 -7.50 -2.88 -8.39
CA GLU A 65 -8.21 -4.16 -8.31
C GLU A 65 -9.20 -4.23 -7.15
N GLY A 66 -9.38 -3.12 -6.42
CA GLY A 66 -10.36 -3.04 -5.32
C GLY A 66 -10.00 -3.90 -4.11
N LYS A 67 -8.75 -4.33 -3.97
CA LYS A 67 -8.27 -5.13 -2.83
C LYS A 67 -8.17 -4.31 -1.55
N ALA A 68 -7.97 -3.00 -1.67
CA ALA A 68 -8.00 -2.05 -0.57
C ALA A 68 -9.29 -1.22 -0.62
N GLN A 69 -10.13 -1.37 0.41
CA GLN A 69 -11.38 -0.60 0.53
C GLN A 69 -11.15 0.79 1.13
N GLU A 70 -10.17 0.90 2.04
CA GLU A 70 -9.81 2.15 2.69
C GLU A 70 -8.34 2.48 2.40
N ILE A 71 -8.09 3.73 2.01
CA ILE A 71 -6.75 4.24 1.72
C ILE A 71 -6.44 5.30 2.77
N TYR A 72 -5.31 5.12 3.43
CA TYR A 72 -4.81 6.04 4.45
C TYR A 72 -3.49 6.63 3.96
N ILE A 73 -3.41 7.95 3.88
CA ILE A 73 -2.18 8.66 3.49
C ILE A 73 -1.60 9.32 4.73
N VAL A 74 -0.38 8.89 5.08
CA VAL A 74 0.40 9.48 6.16
C VAL A 74 1.27 10.59 5.58
N THR A 75 1.08 11.82 6.05
CA THR A 75 1.89 12.97 5.62
C THR A 75 2.05 14.00 6.74
N SER A 76 3.13 14.76 6.67
CA SER A 76 3.32 16.01 7.42
C SER A 76 2.54 17.16 6.75
N GLY A 77 2.52 18.34 7.39
CA GLY A 77 1.98 19.57 6.80
C GLY A 77 2.85 20.19 5.70
N GLU A 78 3.89 19.48 5.23
CA GLU A 78 4.84 19.98 4.24
C GLU A 78 4.30 19.86 2.82
N MET A 79 4.71 20.80 1.95
CA MET A 79 4.24 20.88 0.57
C MET A 79 4.45 19.57 -0.22
N MET A 80 5.58 18.88 0.00
CA MET A 80 5.88 17.64 -0.71
C MET A 80 4.90 16.52 -0.37
N GLY A 81 4.50 16.41 0.90
CA GLY A 81 3.55 15.40 1.35
C GLY A 81 2.12 15.66 0.84
N TRP A 82 1.72 16.93 0.73
CA TRP A 82 0.48 17.32 0.05
C TRP A 82 0.50 17.02 -1.45
N TYR A 83 1.65 17.19 -2.11
CA TYR A 83 1.79 16.86 -3.52
C TYR A 83 1.70 15.35 -3.75
N ALA A 84 2.40 14.55 -2.93
CA ALA A 84 2.32 13.09 -2.99
C ALA A 84 0.88 12.60 -2.79
N ARG A 85 0.12 13.21 -1.85
CA ARG A 85 -1.31 12.93 -1.67
C ARG A 85 -2.09 13.10 -2.97
N GLN A 86 -1.80 14.16 -3.73
CA GLN A 86 -2.54 14.47 -4.94
C GLN A 86 -2.43 13.35 -5.98
N LEU A 87 -1.31 12.63 -6.01
CA LEU A 87 -1.07 11.49 -6.92
C LEU A 87 -2.04 10.32 -6.69
N TYR A 88 -2.54 10.13 -5.47
CA TYR A 88 -3.48 9.05 -5.12
C TYR A 88 -4.95 9.44 -5.29
N THR A 89 -5.24 10.72 -5.51
CA THR A 89 -6.59 11.21 -5.82
C THR A 89 -6.85 11.10 -7.31
N SER A 90 -7.23 9.90 -7.76
CA SER A 90 -7.71 9.68 -9.14
C SER A 90 -9.24 9.63 -9.19
N PRO A 91 -9.87 10.09 -10.28
CA PRO A 91 -11.30 9.88 -10.49
C PRO A 91 -11.62 8.37 -10.51
N GLY A 92 -12.53 7.92 -9.65
CA GLY A 92 -12.96 6.53 -9.57
C GLY A 92 -12.27 5.66 -8.51
N THR A 93 -11.33 6.21 -7.74
CA THR A 93 -10.75 5.52 -6.57
C THR A 93 -11.37 6.01 -5.26
N PRO A 94 -11.37 5.20 -4.18
CA PRO A 94 -11.79 5.65 -2.85
C PRO A 94 -10.99 6.90 -2.44
N ARG A 95 -11.68 7.91 -1.90
CA ARG A 95 -11.00 9.13 -1.43
C ARG A 95 -10.09 8.78 -0.25
N PRO A 96 -8.77 9.07 -0.32
CA PRO A 96 -7.87 8.76 0.77
C PRO A 96 -8.20 9.55 2.04
N LYS A 97 -8.20 8.87 3.18
CA LYS A 97 -8.28 9.46 4.52
C LYS A 97 -6.89 9.96 4.92
N LEU A 98 -6.83 11.16 5.49
CA LEU A 98 -5.58 11.78 5.90
C LEU A 98 -5.25 11.38 7.34
N LEU A 99 -4.05 10.85 7.56
CA LEU A 99 -3.46 10.68 8.89
C LEU A 99 -2.28 11.65 9.00
N SER A 100 -2.56 12.84 9.50
CA SER A 100 -1.54 13.81 9.90
C SER A 100 -1.40 13.82 11.42
N PRO A 101 -0.18 13.90 11.97
CA PRO A 101 0.03 14.16 13.40
C PRO A 101 -0.50 15.54 13.81
N ALA A 102 -0.68 16.45 12.86
CA ALA A 102 -1.42 17.68 13.04
C ALA A 102 -2.92 17.41 12.86
N GLY A 103 -3.62 17.09 13.95
CA GLY A 103 -5.04 17.41 14.03
C GLY A 103 -5.19 18.93 13.98
N ASN A 104 -6.05 19.44 13.10
CA ASN A 104 -6.24 20.85 12.77
C ASN A 104 -5.02 21.56 12.13
N CYS A 105 -5.07 21.69 10.80
CA CYS A 105 -4.91 23.00 10.15
C CYS A 105 -6.03 23.15 9.13
#